data_AF-A0A3M1UDZ5-F1
#
_entry.id   AF-A0A3M1UDZ5-F1
#
_cell.length_a   1.000
_cell.length_b   1.000
_cell.length_c   1.000
_cell.angle_alpha   90.00
_cell.angle_beta   90.00
_cell.angle_gamma   90.00
#
_symmetry.space_group_name_H-M   'P 1'
#
loop_
_entity.id
_entity.type
_entity.pdbx_description
1 polymer ?
#
loop_
_entity_poly.entity_id
_entity_poly.type
_entity_poly.pdbx_seq_one_letter_code
_entity_poly.pdbx_strand_id
1 'polypeptide(L)'
;MEQEIRNPGGVNGLGEGLINTNSRDFLALQSMIQQISSDMSEEERLKNECLSIRFQMESYLNDARAQITHAGYFIEQFLKAIKVKKKDFAKYIGYEESNLSALLKGRRKINPDLALKFGHIFKINPLIWLSIENKNELIKALEQNKENYQAYKLKDLMRKAG
;
A
#
# COMPACT_ATOMS: atom_id res chain seq x y z
N MET A 1 2.91 41.39 20.47
CA MET A 1 3.51 40.25 21.18
C MET A 1 3.37 39.06 20.26
N GLU A 2 4.44 38.71 19.56
CA GLU A 2 4.49 37.47 18.77
C GLU A 2 4.52 36.30 19.75
N GLN A 3 3.64 35.32 19.56
CA GLN A 3 3.62 34.11 20.39
C GLN A 3 4.83 33.26 20.02
N GLU A 4 5.76 33.13 20.95
CA GLU A 4 6.94 32.27 20.81
C GLU A 4 6.47 30.81 20.71
N ILE A 5 6.59 30.23 19.51
CA ILE A 5 6.20 28.85 19.25
C ILE A 5 7.20 27.94 19.98
N ARG A 6 6.83 27.49 21.18
CA ARG A 6 7.65 26.63 22.05
C ARG A 6 8.06 25.30 21.41
N ASN A 7 7.39 24.89 20.34
CA ASN A 7 7.77 23.73 19.56
C ASN A 7 7.46 23.97 18.07
N PRO A 8 8.43 24.45 17.26
CA PRO A 8 8.21 24.70 15.84
C PRO A 8 8.05 23.41 15.01
N GLY A 9 8.24 22.24 15.63
CA GLY A 9 8.06 20.93 15.01
C GLY A 9 6.90 20.15 15.62
N GLY A 10 5.92 19.75 14.81
CA GLY A 10 4.79 18.94 15.25
C GLY A 10 3.66 18.90 14.23
N VAL A 11 2.66 18.06 14.49
CA VAL A 11 1.37 18.15 13.80
C VAL A 11 0.69 19.39 14.38
N ASN A 12 0.62 20.47 13.60
CA ASN A 12 -0.29 21.54 13.98
C ASN A 12 -1.71 20.95 13.90
N GLY A 13 -2.64 21.38 14.75
CA GLY A 13 -4.02 20.86 14.76
C GLY A 13 -4.80 21.06 13.45
N LEU A 14 -4.14 21.48 12.37
CA LEU A 14 -4.63 21.63 11.01
C LEU A 14 -4.29 20.41 10.13
N GLY A 15 -3.56 19.42 10.65
CA GLY A 15 -3.17 18.22 9.91
C GLY A 15 -1.99 18.42 8.95
N GLU A 16 -1.33 19.58 9.00
CA GLU A 16 -0.09 19.82 8.28
C GLU A 16 1.09 19.50 9.21
N GLY A 17 1.80 18.41 8.90
CA GLY A 17 3.00 18.03 9.65
C GLY A 17 4.16 18.95 9.30
N LEU A 18 4.45 19.91 10.17
CA LEU A 18 5.71 20.64 10.13
C LEU A 18 6.75 19.82 10.91
N ILE A 19 7.40 18.86 10.27
CA ILE A 19 8.50 18.12 10.89
C ILE A 19 9.81 18.82 10.53
N ASN A 20 10.48 19.41 11.52
CA ASN A 20 11.82 19.97 11.33
C ASN A 20 12.87 18.84 11.36
N THR A 21 13.23 18.33 10.19
CA THR A 21 14.23 17.26 10.01
C THR A 21 15.66 17.69 10.30
N ASN A 22 15.92 18.99 10.45
CA ASN A 22 17.23 19.53 10.84
C ASN A 22 17.32 19.84 12.34
N SER A 23 16.25 19.58 13.11
CA SER A 23 16.26 19.79 14.55
C SER A 23 17.19 18.81 15.25
N ARG A 24 17.75 19.25 16.38
CA ARG A 24 18.64 18.41 17.22
C ARG A 24 17.97 17.11 17.63
N ASP A 25 16.69 17.19 18.02
CA ASP A 25 15.93 16.04 18.50
C ASP A 25 15.63 15.05 17.37
N PHE A 26 15.32 15.54 16.16
CA PHE A 26 15.13 14.68 14.99
C PHE A 26 16.43 13.96 14.62
N LEU A 27 17.56 14.68 14.57
CA LEU A 27 18.86 14.09 14.25
C LEU A 27 19.30 13.08 15.33
N ALA A 28 19.03 13.36 16.61
CA ALA A 28 19.28 12.42 17.69
C ALA A 28 18.44 11.14 17.53
N LEU A 29 17.14 11.26 17.26
CA LEU A 29 16.27 10.12 16.96
C LEU A 29 16.75 9.33 15.74
N GLN A 30 17.12 10.03 14.66
CA GLN A 30 17.64 9.41 13.45
C GLN A 30 18.91 8.59 13.73
N SER A 31 19.85 9.15 14.51
CA SER A 31 21.07 8.47 14.90
C SER A 31 20.78 7.22 15.75
N MET A 32 19.85 7.30 16.70
CA MET A 32 19.41 6.15 17.50
C MET A 32 18.80 5.05 16.63
N ILE A 33 17.90 5.42 15.69
CA ILE A 33 17.30 4.46 14.75
C ILE A 33 18.38 3.79 13.89
N GLN A 34 19.36 4.57 13.41
CA GLN A 34 20.46 4.05 12.60
C GLN A 34 21.30 3.04 13.38
N GLN A 35 21.65 3.34 14.63
CA GLN A 35 22.41 2.42 15.50
C GLN A 35 21.61 1.14 15.79
N ILE A 36 20.33 1.26 16.13
CA ILE A 36 19.48 0.07 16.33
C ILE A 36 19.44 -0.76 15.04
N SER A 37 19.34 -0.11 13.87
CA SER A 37 19.29 -0.79 12.57
C SER A 37 20.61 -1.43 12.11
N SER A 38 21.76 -0.97 12.61
CA SER A 38 23.04 -1.64 12.33
C SER A 38 23.16 -2.96 13.08
N ASP A 39 22.56 -3.03 14.27
CA ASP A 39 22.71 -4.18 15.17
C ASP A 39 21.60 -5.23 14.98
N MET A 40 20.59 -4.93 14.15
CA MET A 40 19.50 -5.87 13.81
C MET A 40 20.00 -7.10 13.06
N SER A 41 19.47 -8.26 13.45
CA SER A 41 19.66 -9.52 12.70
C SER A 41 19.07 -9.44 11.28
N GLU A 42 19.52 -10.32 10.38
CA GLU A 42 18.95 -10.39 9.03
C GLU A 42 17.44 -10.74 9.05
N GLU A 43 17.01 -11.58 9.99
CA GLU A 43 15.60 -11.94 10.16
C GLU A 43 14.74 -10.72 10.58
N GLU A 44 15.21 -9.91 11.53
CA GLU A 44 14.50 -8.71 11.97
C GLU A 44 14.45 -7.65 10.88
N ARG A 45 15.58 -7.45 10.17
CA ARG A 45 15.63 -6.56 9.00
C ARG A 45 14.59 -6.97 7.97
N LEU A 46 14.50 -8.26 7.66
CA LEU A 46 13.53 -8.78 6.70
C LEU A 46 12.08 -8.60 7.16
N LYS A 47 11.80 -8.83 8.44
CA LYS A 47 10.47 -8.57 9.03
C LYS A 47 10.10 -7.10 8.91
N ASN A 48 11.04 -6.20 9.18
CA ASN A 48 10.83 -4.76 9.08
C ASN A 48 10.60 -4.32 7.63
N GLU A 49 11.34 -4.87 6.67
CA GLU A 49 11.11 -4.60 5.24
C GLU A 49 9.71 -5.08 4.79
N CYS A 50 9.32 -6.32 5.16
CA CYS A 50 7.99 -6.84 4.87
C CYS A 50 6.88 -5.99 5.51
N LEU A 51 7.09 -5.55 6.76
CA LEU A 51 6.17 -4.70 7.49
C LEU A 51 6.01 -3.33 6.83
N SER A 52 7.11 -2.73 6.37
CA SER A 52 7.10 -1.47 5.63
C SER A 52 6.28 -1.58 4.35
N ILE A 53 6.46 -2.66 3.57
CA ILE A 53 5.67 -2.90 2.35
C ILE A 53 4.18 -3.06 2.69
N ARG A 54 3.83 -3.77 3.77
CA ARG A 54 2.44 -3.86 4.23
C ARG A 54 1.85 -2.49 4.56
N PHE A 55 2.59 -1.63 5.26
CA PHE A 55 2.11 -0.27 5.55
C PHE A 55 1.94 0.58 4.28
N GLN A 56 2.80 0.41 3.28
CA GLN A 56 2.62 1.07 1.98
C GLN A 56 1.34 0.59 1.28
N MET A 57 1.01 -0.70 1.35
CA MET A 57 -0.25 -1.23 0.83
C MET A 57 -1.47 -0.64 1.54
N GLU A 58 -1.44 -0.57 2.87
CA GLU A 58 -2.52 -0.01 3.68
C GLU A 58 -2.67 1.50 3.45
N SER A 59 -1.57 2.24 3.39
CA SER A 59 -1.56 3.65 3.04
C SER A 59 -2.13 3.88 1.65
N TYR A 60 -1.74 3.05 0.67
CA TYR A 60 -2.30 3.09 -0.67
C TYR A 60 -3.80 2.88 -0.64
N LEU A 61 -4.34 1.92 0.13
CA LEU A 61 -5.78 1.70 0.23
C LEU A 61 -6.52 2.90 0.84
N ASN A 62 -5.94 3.53 1.86
CA ASN A 62 -6.55 4.63 2.59
C ASN A 62 -6.46 5.99 1.89
N ASP A 63 -5.53 6.17 0.94
CA ASP A 63 -5.38 7.45 0.24
C ASP A 63 -6.34 7.58 -0.96
N ALA A 64 -7.39 8.37 -0.80
CA ALA A 64 -8.37 8.64 -1.86
C ALA A 64 -7.77 9.31 -3.12
N ARG A 65 -6.57 9.90 -3.03
CA ARG A 65 -5.88 10.60 -4.12
C ARG A 65 -4.78 9.77 -4.76
N ALA A 66 -4.52 8.56 -4.27
CA ALA A 66 -3.45 7.73 -4.77
C ALA A 66 -3.65 7.37 -6.24
N GLN A 67 -2.58 7.51 -7.02
CA GLN A 67 -2.53 6.95 -8.38
C GLN A 67 -2.54 5.42 -8.33
N ILE A 68 -3.07 4.82 -9.39
CA ILE A 68 -3.18 3.37 -9.54
C ILE A 68 -1.83 2.70 -9.29
N THR A 69 -1.81 1.82 -8.28
CA THR A 69 -0.69 0.93 -7.99
C THR A 69 -1.23 -0.49 -7.97
N HIS A 70 -0.77 -1.32 -8.90
CA HIS A 70 -1.24 -2.70 -9.01
C HIS A 70 -0.65 -3.58 -7.91
N ALA A 71 -1.40 -4.60 -7.49
CA ALA A 71 -0.95 -5.52 -6.46
C ALA A 71 0.36 -6.24 -6.83
N GLY A 72 0.57 -6.46 -8.14
CA GLY A 72 1.82 -6.97 -8.70
C GLY A 72 3.07 -6.19 -8.29
N TYR A 73 3.00 -4.87 -8.17
CA TYR A 73 4.13 -4.04 -7.72
C TYR A 73 4.58 -4.41 -6.31
N PHE A 74 3.64 -4.55 -5.38
CA PHE A 74 3.95 -4.90 -3.99
C PHE A 74 4.54 -6.31 -3.88
N ILE A 75 4.05 -7.26 -4.68
CA ILE A 75 4.65 -8.60 -4.77
C ILE A 75 6.11 -8.50 -5.22
N GLU A 76 6.43 -7.69 -6.23
CA GLU A 76 7.83 -7.49 -6.63
C GLU A 76 8.69 -6.90 -5.51
N GLN A 77 8.16 -5.99 -4.69
CA GLN A 77 8.88 -5.47 -3.53
C GLN A 77 9.13 -6.54 -2.48
N PHE A 78 8.14 -7.39 -2.18
CA PHE A 78 8.33 -8.51 -1.26
C PHE A 78 9.40 -9.45 -1.78
N LEU A 79 9.35 -9.84 -3.05
CA LEU A 79 10.33 -10.75 -3.66
C LEU A 79 11.76 -10.20 -3.63
N LYS A 80 11.91 -8.88 -3.82
CA LYS A 80 13.20 -8.20 -3.67
C LYS A 80 13.70 -8.25 -2.22
N ALA A 81 12.84 -7.94 -1.25
CA ALA A 81 13.19 -7.96 0.18
C ALA A 81 13.65 -9.36 0.62
N ILE A 82 12.90 -10.41 0.27
CA ILE A 82 13.26 -11.80 0.62
C ILE A 82 14.31 -12.41 -0.32
N LYS A 83 14.85 -11.65 -1.29
CA LYS A 83 15.84 -12.09 -2.29
C LYS A 83 15.42 -13.34 -3.10
N VAL A 84 14.13 -13.51 -3.35
CA VAL A 84 13.58 -14.65 -4.11
C VAL A 84 13.35 -14.26 -5.58
N LYS A 85 13.77 -15.13 -6.51
CA LYS A 85 13.54 -14.91 -7.93
C LYS A 85 12.07 -15.21 -8.29
N LYS A 86 11.53 -14.46 -9.25
CA LYS A 86 10.14 -14.60 -9.73
C LYS A 86 9.80 -16.03 -10.15
N LYS A 87 10.70 -16.73 -10.85
CA LYS A 87 10.51 -18.13 -11.27
C LYS A 87 10.35 -19.09 -10.09
N ASP A 88 11.13 -18.89 -9.03
CA ASP A 88 11.14 -19.77 -7.86
C ASP A 88 9.87 -19.52 -7.05
N PHE A 89 9.44 -18.24 -6.95
CA PHE A 89 8.16 -17.89 -6.38
C PHE A 89 6.97 -18.48 -7.16
N ALA A 90 6.97 -18.37 -8.49
CA ALA A 90 5.92 -18.92 -9.35
C ALA A 90 5.75 -20.43 -9.12
N LYS A 91 6.87 -21.16 -9.13
CA LYS A 91 6.91 -22.59 -8.83
C LYS A 91 6.39 -22.89 -7.42
N TYR A 92 6.80 -22.10 -6.42
CA TYR A 92 6.39 -22.30 -5.03
C TYR A 92 4.88 -22.14 -4.81
N ILE A 93 4.25 -21.17 -5.49
CA ILE A 93 2.79 -20.94 -5.39
C ILE A 93 1.95 -21.79 -6.36
N GLY A 94 2.60 -22.68 -7.13
CA GLY A 94 1.96 -23.51 -8.15
C GLY A 94 1.34 -22.70 -9.29
N TYR A 95 2.07 -21.69 -9.79
CA TYR A 95 1.58 -20.77 -10.81
C TYR A 95 2.55 -20.67 -11.98
N GLU A 96 2.02 -20.63 -13.21
CA GLU A 96 2.84 -20.48 -14.41
C GLU A 96 3.63 -19.16 -14.40
N GLU A 97 4.90 -19.19 -14.81
CA GLU A 97 5.76 -18.01 -14.83
C GLU A 97 5.22 -16.89 -15.71
N SER A 98 4.56 -17.24 -16.82
CA SER A 98 3.89 -16.30 -17.72
C SER A 98 2.70 -15.61 -17.04
N ASN A 99 1.91 -16.36 -16.27
CA ASN A 99 0.79 -15.83 -15.50
C ASN A 99 1.26 -14.96 -14.34
N LEU A 100 2.33 -15.36 -13.63
CA LEU A 100 2.95 -14.51 -12.62
C LEU A 100 3.43 -13.21 -13.27
N SER A 101 4.13 -13.29 -14.41
CA SER A 101 4.62 -12.11 -15.13
C SER A 101 3.51 -11.16 -15.56
N ALA A 102 2.37 -11.69 -16.02
CA ALA A 102 1.19 -10.88 -16.34
C ALA A 102 0.59 -10.21 -15.08
N LEU A 103 0.55 -10.94 -13.96
CA LEU A 103 0.07 -10.43 -12.67
C LEU A 103 0.97 -9.30 -12.14
N LEU A 104 2.29 -9.50 -12.16
CA LEU A 104 3.26 -8.49 -11.72
C LEU A 104 3.17 -7.21 -12.56
N LYS A 105 2.82 -7.33 -13.85
CA LYS A 105 2.59 -6.20 -14.77
C LYS A 105 1.17 -5.62 -14.72
N GLY A 106 0.31 -6.08 -13.80
CA GLY A 106 -1.07 -5.59 -13.67
C GLY A 106 -2.02 -5.99 -14.81
N ARG A 107 -1.62 -6.93 -15.68
CA ARG A 107 -2.44 -7.45 -16.78
C ARG A 107 -3.38 -8.57 -16.34
N ARG A 108 -3.11 -9.16 -15.17
CA ARG A 108 -3.92 -10.21 -14.55
C ARG A 108 -4.15 -9.85 -13.09
N LYS A 109 -5.40 -9.95 -12.64
CA LYS A 109 -5.76 -9.63 -11.25
C LYS A 109 -5.39 -10.76 -10.30
N ILE A 110 -5.22 -10.40 -9.03
CA ILE A 110 -5.21 -11.38 -7.93
C ILE A 110 -6.61 -11.98 -7.77
N ASN A 111 -6.68 -13.31 -7.73
CA ASN A 111 -7.89 -14.05 -7.40
C ASN A 111 -7.88 -14.50 -5.92
N PRO A 112 -8.99 -15.02 -5.38
CA PRO A 112 -9.04 -15.44 -3.97
C PRO A 112 -8.00 -16.51 -3.58
N ASP A 113 -7.70 -17.47 -4.45
CA ASP A 113 -6.67 -18.50 -4.21
C ASP A 113 -5.29 -17.86 -3.99
N LEU A 114 -4.88 -16.96 -4.89
CA LEU A 114 -3.63 -16.23 -4.78
C LEU A 114 -3.61 -15.32 -3.55
N ALA A 115 -4.72 -14.63 -3.24
CA ALA A 115 -4.83 -13.79 -2.06
C ALA A 115 -4.62 -14.59 -0.76
N LEU A 116 -5.19 -15.80 -0.66
CA LEU A 116 -4.98 -16.71 0.47
C LEU A 116 -3.52 -17.16 0.57
N LYS A 117 -2.94 -17.62 -0.55
CA LYS A 117 -1.51 -18.02 -0.61
C LYS A 117 -0.60 -16.87 -0.16
N PHE A 118 -0.79 -15.68 -0.71
CA PHE A 118 0.00 -14.51 -0.35
C PHE A 118 -0.21 -14.10 1.11
N GLY A 119 -1.43 -14.22 1.62
CA GLY A 119 -1.70 -13.95 3.03
C GLY A 119 -0.97 -14.90 3.97
N HIS A 120 -0.89 -16.19 3.63
CA HIS A 120 -0.12 -17.17 4.41
C HIS A 120 1.39 -16.94 4.33
N ILE A 121 1.91 -16.58 3.16
CA ILE A 121 3.35 -16.36 2.90
C ILE A 121 3.83 -15.07 3.56
N PHE A 122 3.17 -13.95 3.29
CA PHE A 122 3.60 -12.62 3.73
C PHE A 122 2.99 -12.20 5.08
N LYS A 123 2.13 -13.04 5.68
CA LYS A 123 1.40 -12.75 6.93
C LYS A 123 0.56 -11.47 6.84
N ILE A 124 -0.12 -11.30 5.71
CA ILE A 124 -0.98 -10.15 5.40
C ILE A 124 -2.42 -10.64 5.27
N ASN A 125 -3.40 -9.86 5.73
CA ASN A 125 -4.79 -10.21 5.53
C ASN A 125 -5.09 -10.37 4.02
N PRO A 126 -5.58 -11.53 3.53
CA PRO A 126 -5.92 -11.78 2.13
C PRO A 126 -6.81 -10.70 1.51
N LEU A 127 -7.69 -10.08 2.31
CA LEU A 127 -8.58 -9.01 1.86
C LEU A 127 -7.82 -7.77 1.38
N ILE A 128 -6.63 -7.48 1.91
CA ILE A 128 -5.82 -6.33 1.47
C ILE A 128 -5.44 -6.50 -0.01
N TRP A 129 -5.02 -7.70 -0.43
CA TRP A 129 -4.68 -7.98 -1.82
C TRP A 129 -5.86 -7.76 -2.77
N LEU A 130 -7.04 -8.26 -2.41
CA LEU A 130 -8.26 -8.08 -3.20
C LEU A 130 -8.73 -6.63 -3.20
N SER A 131 -8.56 -5.92 -2.08
CA SER A 131 -8.95 -4.52 -1.95
C SER A 131 -8.13 -3.61 -2.85
N ILE A 132 -6.85 -3.92 -3.07
CA ILE A 132 -6.00 -3.17 -4.01
C ILE A 132 -6.54 -3.29 -5.43
N GLU A 133 -6.91 -4.50 -5.86
CA GLU A 133 -7.50 -4.70 -7.19
C GLU A 133 -8.84 -3.95 -7.31
N ASN A 134 -9.74 -4.13 -6.33
CA ASN A 134 -11.04 -3.46 -6.32
C ASN A 134 -10.91 -1.94 -6.37
N LYS A 135 -9.99 -1.36 -5.59
CA LYS A 135 -9.71 0.08 -5.61
C LYS A 135 -9.27 0.54 -7.00
N ASN A 136 -8.34 -0.18 -7.62
CA ASN A 136 -7.88 0.15 -8.98
C ASN A 136 -9.00 0.07 -10.02
N GLU A 137 -9.90 -0.91 -9.89
CA GLU A 137 -11.05 -1.02 -10.78
C GLU A 137 -12.01 0.14 -10.64
N LEU A 138 -12.31 0.55 -9.40
CA LEU A 138 -13.17 1.70 -9.13
C LEU A 138 -12.57 2.98 -9.69
N ILE A 139 -11.26 3.20 -9.52
CA ILE A 139 -10.56 4.36 -10.10
C ILE A 139 -10.72 4.36 -11.63
N LYS A 140 -10.39 3.25 -12.30
CA LYS A 140 -10.51 3.13 -13.76
C LYS A 140 -11.94 3.34 -14.26
N ALA A 141 -12.92 2.76 -13.58
CA ALA A 141 -14.33 2.91 -13.94
C ALA A 141 -14.79 4.36 -13.80
N LEU A 142 -14.42 5.03 -12.70
CA LEU A 142 -14.73 6.44 -12.48
C LEU A 142 -14.06 7.35 -13.52
N GLU A 143 -12.81 7.08 -13.90
CA GLU A 143 -12.12 7.82 -14.96
C GLU A 143 -12.81 7.68 -16.32
N GLN A 144 -13.32 6.49 -16.63
CA GLN A 144 -13.96 6.22 -17.91
C GLN A 144 -15.40 6.74 -18.02
N ASN A 145 -16.15 6.76 -16.91
CA ASN A 145 -17.59 6.92 -16.99
C ASN A 145 -18.25 7.69 -15.82
N LYS A 146 -17.54 8.68 -15.27
CA LYS A 146 -17.97 9.45 -14.10
C LYS A 146 -19.39 10.01 -14.21
N GLU A 147 -19.69 10.67 -15.34
CA GLU A 147 -20.96 11.38 -15.54
C GLU A 147 -22.17 10.44 -15.55
N ASN A 148 -22.02 9.27 -16.18
CA ASN A 148 -23.08 8.26 -16.20
C ASN A 148 -23.37 7.73 -14.80
N TYR A 149 -22.35 7.52 -13.96
CA TYR A 149 -22.58 7.10 -12.57
C TYR A 149 -23.30 8.17 -11.74
N GLN A 150 -23.00 9.46 -11.96
CA GLN A 150 -23.64 10.56 -11.24
C GLN A 150 -25.12 10.76 -11.59
N ALA A 151 -25.58 10.21 -12.72
CA ALA A 151 -26.98 10.23 -13.12
C ALA A 151 -27.87 9.31 -12.26
N TYR A 152 -27.31 8.31 -11.58
CA TYR A 152 -28.07 7.40 -10.73
C TYR A 152 -28.30 8.02 -9.35
N LYS A 153 -29.51 8.55 -9.11
CA LYS A 153 -29.91 9.12 -7.83
C LYS A 153 -31.11 8.40 -7.26
N LEU A 154 -31.09 8.15 -5.95
CA LEU A 154 -32.18 7.48 -5.24
C LEU A 154 -33.53 8.20 -5.45
N LYS A 155 -33.53 9.54 -5.43
CA LYS A 155 -34.74 10.34 -5.68
C LYS A 155 -35.34 10.09 -7.07
N ASP A 156 -34.49 9.94 -8.09
CA ASP A 156 -34.95 9.67 -9.45
C ASP A 156 -35.56 8.27 -9.57
N LEU A 157 -34.99 7.28 -8.86
CA LEU A 157 -35.56 5.93 -8.76
C LEU A 157 -36.92 5.94 -8.08
N MET A 158 -37.03 6.59 -6.92
CA MET A 158 -38.28 6.66 -6.15
C MET A 158 -39.42 7.32 -6.94
N ARG A 159 -39.12 8.37 -7.73
CA ARG A 159 -40.11 9.03 -8.60
C ARG A 159 -40.58 8.16 -9.77
N LYS A 160 -39.73 7.27 -10.29
CA LYS A 160 -40.06 6.38 -11.41
C LYS A 160 -40.80 5.12 -10.97
N ALA A 161 -40.66 4.73 -9.71
CA ALA A 161 -41.24 3.51 -9.15
C ALA A 161 -42.65 3.70 -8.57
N GLY A 162 -43.10 4.94 -8.38
CA GLY A 162 -44.46 5.29 -8.00
C GLY A 162 -45.23 5.85 -9.19
#